data_AF-A0A0D6KWC6-F1
#
_entry.id   AF-A0A0D6KWC6-F1
#
_cell.length_a   1.000
_cell.length_b   1.000
_cell.length_c   1.000
_cell.angle_alpha   90.00
_cell.angle_beta   90.00
_cell.angle_gamma   90.00
#
_symmetry.space_group_name_H-M   'P 1'
#
loop_
_entity.id
_entity.type
_entity.pdbx_description
1 polymer ?
#
loop_
_entity_poly.entity_id
_entity_poly.type
_entity_poly.pdbx_seq_one_letter_code
_entity_poly.pdbx_strand_id
1 'polypeptide(L)'
;MVLPSIGTICTAVNATKSLVSIISTYKQIGELERTKRHEIAALEKTQCVNAVASNYAEYKIIAAQEQTKRREIDAWEKEAITKINAQRDLLMAYLDRSFDERAENFRALFAVVDSAIASGNNEQLALTLNTITEIAKSSPFKDLANLASVRAALDDPNHEWTF
;
A
#
# COMPACT_ATOMS: atom_id res chain seq x y z
N MET A 1 29.03 -104.32 9.54
CA MET A 1 28.77 -103.33 8.47
C MET A 1 27.90 -102.21 9.04
N VAL A 2 28.48 -101.19 9.71
CA VAL A 2 27.72 -100.12 10.42
C VAL A 2 28.28 -98.70 10.15
N LEU A 3 29.35 -98.57 9.35
CA LEU A 3 30.08 -97.31 9.15
C LEU A 3 29.47 -96.24 8.21
N PRO A 4 28.54 -96.53 7.27
CA PRO A 4 27.97 -95.47 6.41
C PRO A 4 26.95 -94.54 7.09
N SER A 5 26.27 -94.99 8.15
CA SER A 5 25.11 -94.27 8.71
C SER A 5 25.48 -93.05 9.58
N ILE A 6 26.61 -93.11 10.29
CA ILE A 6 27.02 -92.07 11.25
C ILE A 6 27.47 -90.78 10.53
N GLY A 7 28.16 -90.90 9.39
CA GLY A 7 28.60 -89.76 8.58
C GLY A 7 27.41 -88.98 7.98
N THR A 8 26.38 -89.69 7.50
CA THR A 8 25.16 -89.09 6.97
C THR A 8 24.36 -88.36 8.07
N ILE A 9 24.30 -88.93 9.28
CA ILE A 9 23.66 -88.29 10.44
C ILE A 9 24.39 -87.00 10.84
N CYS A 10 25.72 -87.01 10.90
CA CYS A 10 26.51 -85.81 11.22
C CYS A 10 26.30 -84.66 10.21
N THR A 11 26.27 -84.96 8.92
CA THR A 11 26.00 -83.97 7.87
C THR A 11 24.58 -83.41 7.98
N ALA A 12 23.58 -84.26 8.24
CA ALA A 12 22.20 -83.83 8.45
C ALA A 12 22.03 -82.92 9.68
N VAL A 13 22.73 -83.22 10.78
CA VAL A 13 22.73 -82.38 12.00
C VAL A 13 23.36 -81.02 11.73
N ASN A 14 24.48 -80.95 11.02
CA ASN A 14 25.13 -79.68 10.67
C ASN A 14 24.30 -78.85 9.70
N ALA A 15 23.67 -79.49 8.70
CA ALA A 15 22.73 -78.82 7.80
C ALA A 15 21.53 -78.24 8.57
N THR A 16 20.98 -78.98 9.53
CA THR A 16 19.86 -78.51 10.36
C THR A 16 20.27 -77.32 11.24
N LYS A 17 21.45 -77.36 11.87
CA LYS A 17 21.98 -76.23 12.65
C LYS A 17 22.19 -74.98 11.79
N SER A 18 22.68 -75.16 10.56
CA SER A 18 22.86 -74.08 9.59
C SER A 18 21.51 -73.45 9.21
N LEU A 19 20.51 -74.27 8.89
CA LEU A 19 19.16 -73.80 8.57
C LEU A 19 18.51 -73.06 9.75
N VAL A 20 18.66 -73.56 10.98
CA VAL A 20 18.16 -72.88 12.18
C VAL A 20 18.82 -71.51 12.37
N SER A 21 20.13 -71.41 12.15
CA SER A 21 20.87 -70.13 12.21
C SER A 21 20.36 -69.14 11.15
N ILE A 22 20.17 -69.60 9.91
CA ILE A 22 19.64 -68.78 8.82
C ILE A 22 18.24 -68.27 9.15
N ILE A 23 17.33 -69.14 9.62
CA ILE A 23 15.98 -68.76 10.03
C ILE A 23 16.02 -67.71 11.15
N SER A 24 16.91 -67.87 12.12
CA SER A 24 17.07 -66.89 13.21
C SER A 24 17.55 -65.52 12.69
N THR A 25 18.45 -65.52 11.71
CA THR A 25 18.98 -64.30 11.09
C THR A 25 17.91 -63.56 10.29
N TYR A 26 17.13 -64.27 9.46
CA TYR A 26 16.01 -63.68 8.73
C TYR A 26 14.95 -63.11 9.67
N LYS A 27 14.69 -63.77 10.81
CA LYS A 27 13.77 -63.26 11.83
C LYS A 27 14.26 -61.93 12.41
N GLN A 28 15.55 -61.85 12.77
CA GLN A 28 16.17 -60.62 13.29
C GLN A 28 16.15 -59.48 12.27
N ILE A 29 16.44 -59.76 10.99
CA ILE A 29 16.36 -58.76 9.91
C ILE A 29 14.92 -58.23 9.77
N GLY A 30 13.93 -59.13 9.78
CA GLY A 30 12.52 -58.76 9.69
C GLY A 30 12.06 -57.89 10.86
N GLU A 31 12.54 -58.15 12.08
CA GLU A 31 12.29 -57.32 13.26
C GLU A 31 12.97 -55.94 13.15
N LEU A 32 14.24 -55.91 12.76
CA LEU A 32 15.00 -54.66 12.58
C LEU A 32 14.36 -53.74 11.52
N GLU A 33 13.92 -54.29 10.39
CA GLU A 33 13.24 -53.52 9.35
C GLU A 33 11.90 -52.95 9.81
N ARG A 34 11.13 -53.70 10.62
CA ARG A 34 9.88 -53.19 11.20
C ARG A 34 10.15 -52.00 12.11
N THR A 35 11.16 -52.10 12.99
CA THR A 35 11.55 -51.00 13.86
C THR A 35 11.94 -49.75 13.07
N LYS A 36 12.81 -49.91 12.06
CA LYS A 36 13.21 -48.79 11.18
C LYS A 36 12.03 -48.13 10.48
N ARG A 37 11.07 -48.92 9.97
CA ARG A 37 9.84 -48.38 9.35
C ARG A 37 8.99 -47.58 10.35
N HIS A 38 8.90 -48.02 11.60
CA HIS A 38 8.19 -47.28 12.64
C HIS A 38 8.89 -45.99 13.03
N GLU A 39 10.22 -45.99 13.12
CA GLU A 39 11.02 -44.79 13.39
C GLU A 39 10.87 -43.76 12.26
N ILE A 40 10.97 -44.20 10.99
CA ILE A 40 10.76 -43.33 9.83
C ILE A 40 9.35 -42.72 9.86
N ALA A 41 8.31 -43.55 10.05
CA ALA A 41 6.94 -43.07 10.10
C ALA A 41 6.67 -42.11 11.28
N ALA A 42 7.33 -42.31 12.42
CA ALA A 42 7.24 -41.39 13.56
C ALA A 42 7.93 -40.05 13.27
N LEU A 43 9.07 -40.09 12.58
CA LEU A 43 9.83 -38.90 12.19
C LEU A 43 9.07 -38.09 11.14
N GLU A 44 8.49 -38.72 10.12
CA GLU A 44 7.63 -38.08 9.12
C GLU A 44 6.40 -37.40 9.75
N LYS A 45 5.73 -38.08 10.70
CA LYS A 45 4.61 -37.48 11.44
C LYS A 45 5.02 -36.24 12.22
N THR A 46 6.17 -36.31 12.89
CA THR A 46 6.70 -35.17 13.65
C THR A 46 7.04 -34.01 12.72
N GLN A 47 7.65 -34.29 11.58
CA GLN A 47 7.94 -33.28 10.56
C GLN A 47 6.66 -32.62 10.02
N CYS A 48 5.62 -33.41 9.75
CA CYS A 48 4.33 -32.89 9.30
C CYS A 48 3.71 -31.94 10.33
N VAL A 49 3.68 -32.33 11.60
CA VAL A 49 3.17 -31.47 12.69
C VAL A 49 3.99 -30.18 12.81
N ASN A 50 5.32 -30.28 12.73
CA ASN A 50 6.19 -29.10 12.79
C ASN A 50 5.98 -28.17 11.60
N ALA A 51 5.80 -28.71 10.39
CA ALA A 51 5.53 -27.91 9.19
C ALA A 51 4.20 -27.16 9.31
N VAL A 52 3.15 -27.82 9.79
CA VAL A 52 1.84 -27.18 10.02
C VAL A 52 1.95 -26.07 11.07
N ALA A 53 2.65 -26.33 12.18
CA ALA A 53 2.85 -25.34 13.23
C ALA A 53 3.66 -24.12 12.74
N SER A 54 4.73 -24.35 11.97
CA SER A 54 5.55 -23.27 11.39
C SER A 54 4.75 -22.43 10.41
N ASN A 55 4.07 -23.07 9.45
CA ASN A 55 3.26 -22.37 8.45
C ASN A 55 2.14 -21.55 9.08
N TYR A 56 1.51 -22.05 10.14
CA TYR A 56 0.50 -21.30 10.87
C TYR A 56 1.09 -20.09 11.60
N ALA A 57 2.26 -20.24 12.22
CA ALA A 57 2.96 -19.12 12.87
C ALA A 57 3.35 -18.04 11.84
N GLU A 58 3.90 -18.44 10.70
CA GLU A 58 4.24 -17.54 9.59
C GLU A 58 3.01 -16.82 9.04
N TYR A 59 1.91 -17.56 8.82
CA TYR A 59 0.62 -16.98 8.43
C TYR A 59 0.16 -15.91 9.42
N LYS A 60 0.23 -16.17 10.72
CA LYS A 60 -0.20 -15.21 11.75
C LYS A 60 0.65 -13.94 11.74
N ILE A 61 1.96 -14.07 11.51
CA ILE A 61 2.87 -12.93 11.37
C ILE A 61 2.50 -12.10 10.13
N ILE A 62 2.37 -12.76 8.97
CA ILE A 62 2.02 -12.10 7.71
C ILE A 62 0.65 -11.41 7.82
N ALA A 63 -0.35 -12.09 8.38
CA ALA A 63 -1.69 -11.53 8.56
C ALA A 63 -1.67 -10.26 9.44
N ALA A 64 -0.87 -10.25 10.50
CA ALA A 64 -0.71 -9.07 11.34
C ALA A 64 0.00 -7.91 10.59
N GLN A 65 1.06 -8.22 9.84
CA GLN A 65 1.77 -7.23 9.02
C GLN A 65 0.86 -6.62 7.94
N GLU A 66 0.12 -7.44 7.20
CA GLU A 66 -0.81 -6.98 6.16
C GLU A 66 -1.98 -6.18 6.74
N GLN A 67 -2.45 -6.52 7.95
CA GLN A 67 -3.45 -5.71 8.65
C GLN A 67 -2.91 -4.31 8.98
N THR A 68 -1.65 -4.20 9.44
CA THR A 68 -1.01 -2.91 9.70
C THR A 68 -0.85 -2.11 8.42
N LYS A 69 -0.34 -2.71 7.34
CA LYS A 69 -0.19 -2.04 6.04
C LYS A 69 -1.51 -1.49 5.51
N ARG A 70 -2.60 -2.25 5.62
CA ARG A 70 -3.94 -1.78 5.21
C ARG A 70 -4.38 -0.56 6.01
N ARG A 71 -4.18 -0.57 7.33
CA ARG A 71 -4.50 0.60 8.17
C ARG A 71 -3.65 1.82 7.82
N GLU A 72 -2.38 1.62 7.49
CA GLU A 72 -1.49 2.71 7.04
C GLU A 72 -1.97 3.29 5.70
N ILE A 73 -2.37 2.44 4.76
CA ILE A 73 -2.96 2.86 3.47
C ILE A 73 -4.25 3.65 3.71
N ASP A 74 -5.16 3.15 4.56
CA ASP A 74 -6.42 3.83 4.86
C ASP A 74 -6.19 5.20 5.52
N ALA A 75 -5.21 5.29 6.43
CA ALA A 75 -4.85 6.55 7.08
C ALA A 75 -4.24 7.55 6.09
N TRP A 76 -3.34 7.07 5.23
CA TRP A 76 -2.72 7.87 4.18
C TRP A 76 -3.75 8.36 3.15
N GLU A 77 -4.67 7.49 2.72
CA GLU A 77 -5.76 7.85 1.81
C GLU A 77 -6.62 8.96 2.42
N LYS A 78 -7.02 8.82 3.68
CA LYS A 78 -7.84 9.82 4.38
C LYS A 78 -7.11 11.16 4.48
N GLU A 79 -5.83 11.15 4.83
CA GLU A 79 -5.01 12.37 4.89
C GLU A 79 -4.89 13.03 3.52
N ALA A 80 -4.58 12.25 2.48
CA ALA A 80 -4.43 12.73 1.11
C ALA A 80 -5.74 13.34 0.58
N ILE A 81 -6.87 12.66 0.75
CA ILE A 81 -8.19 13.17 0.36
C ILE A 81 -8.52 14.45 1.12
N THR A 82 -8.26 14.50 2.43
CA THR A 82 -8.49 15.70 3.25
C THR A 82 -7.66 16.88 2.75
N LYS A 83 -6.39 16.65 2.43
CA LYS A 83 -5.50 17.66 1.87
C LYS A 83 -5.97 18.16 0.50
N ILE A 84 -6.35 17.26 -0.40
CA ILE A 84 -6.88 17.60 -1.73
C ILE A 84 -8.15 18.45 -1.60
N ASN A 85 -9.09 18.03 -0.73
CA ASN A 85 -10.32 18.78 -0.51
C ASN A 85 -10.05 20.16 0.08
N ALA A 86 -9.15 20.28 1.08
CA ALA A 86 -8.78 21.57 1.64
C ALA A 86 -8.13 22.50 0.59
N GLN A 87 -7.28 21.96 -0.29
CA GLN A 87 -6.69 22.73 -1.39
C GLN A 87 -7.74 23.15 -2.42
N ARG A 88 -8.68 22.26 -2.77
CA ARG A 88 -9.80 22.58 -3.65
C ARG A 88 -10.65 23.69 -3.06
N ASP A 89 -11.05 23.57 -1.80
CA ASP A 89 -11.94 24.53 -1.16
C ASP A 89 -11.27 25.92 -1.06
N LEU A 90 -9.96 25.94 -0.78
CA LEU A 90 -9.14 27.16 -0.82
C LEU A 90 -9.12 27.79 -2.23
N LEU A 91 -8.90 26.97 -3.26
CA LEU A 91 -8.90 27.41 -4.66
C LEU A 91 -10.26 27.98 -5.06
N MET A 92 -11.34 27.30 -4.72
CA MET A 92 -12.70 27.76 -5.03
C MET A 92 -13.00 29.09 -4.34
N ALA A 93 -12.69 29.23 -3.05
CA ALA A 93 -12.89 30.47 -2.30
C ALA A 93 -12.09 31.65 -2.90
N TYR A 94 -10.85 31.41 -3.31
CA TYR A 94 -10.04 32.41 -4.02
C TYR A 94 -10.68 32.82 -5.34
N LEU A 95 -11.12 31.85 -6.15
CA LEU A 95 -11.70 32.13 -7.46
C LEU A 95 -12.98 32.94 -7.30
N ASP A 96 -13.90 32.51 -6.43
CA ASP A 96 -15.15 33.22 -6.17
C ASP A 96 -14.88 34.68 -5.77
N ARG A 97 -14.00 34.89 -4.78
CA ARG A 97 -13.66 36.25 -4.31
C ARG A 97 -12.99 37.10 -5.39
N SER A 98 -12.02 36.51 -6.11
CA SER A 98 -11.27 37.20 -7.15
C SER A 98 -12.16 37.63 -8.33
N PHE A 99 -13.11 36.79 -8.73
CA PHE A 99 -14.04 37.11 -9.80
C PHE A 99 -15.08 38.14 -9.37
N ASP A 100 -15.60 38.05 -8.13
CA ASP A 100 -16.53 39.03 -7.58
C ASP A 100 -15.90 40.42 -7.50
N GLU A 101 -14.67 40.53 -7.00
CA GLU A 101 -13.97 41.81 -6.91
C GLU A 101 -13.64 42.38 -8.29
N ARG A 102 -13.22 41.55 -9.26
CA ARG A 102 -13.04 42.02 -10.64
C ARG A 102 -14.34 42.55 -11.24
N ALA A 103 -15.45 41.87 -11.01
CA ALA A 103 -16.74 42.32 -11.49
C ALA A 103 -17.12 43.69 -10.89
N GLU A 104 -16.84 43.90 -9.61
CA GLU A 104 -17.05 45.19 -8.94
C GLU A 104 -16.11 46.29 -9.48
N ASN A 105 -14.83 45.98 -9.66
CA ASN A 105 -13.87 46.91 -10.24
C ASN A 105 -14.27 47.34 -11.66
N PHE A 106 -14.73 46.40 -12.51
CA PHE A 106 -15.23 46.76 -13.83
C PHE A 106 -16.48 47.65 -13.76
N ARG A 107 -17.43 47.36 -12.86
CA ARG A 107 -18.61 48.23 -12.66
C ARG A 107 -18.20 49.65 -12.27
N ALA A 108 -17.27 49.79 -11.33
CA ALA A 108 -16.76 51.09 -10.90
C ALA A 108 -16.05 51.83 -12.04
N LEU A 109 -15.20 51.15 -12.82
CA LEU A 109 -14.50 51.76 -13.96
C LEU A 109 -15.48 52.20 -15.06
N PHE A 110 -16.52 51.41 -15.36
CA PHE A 110 -17.54 51.83 -16.32
C PHE A 110 -18.35 53.05 -15.85
N ALA A 111 -18.64 53.14 -14.55
CA ALA A 111 -19.27 54.36 -14.00
C ALA A 111 -18.38 55.61 -14.17
N VAL A 112 -17.05 55.46 -14.05
CA VAL A 112 -16.09 56.54 -14.33
C VAL A 112 -16.07 56.90 -15.81
N VAL A 113 -16.15 55.91 -16.72
CA VAL A 113 -16.30 56.14 -18.16
C VAL A 113 -17.55 56.96 -18.46
N ASP A 114 -18.70 56.57 -17.92
CA ASP A 114 -19.97 57.29 -18.10
C ASP A 114 -19.87 58.75 -17.62
N SER A 115 -19.25 58.96 -16.45
CA SER A 115 -19.00 60.30 -15.90
C SER A 115 -18.04 61.14 -16.77
N ALA A 116 -16.98 60.53 -17.29
CA ALA A 116 -16.01 61.21 -18.15
C ALA A 116 -16.65 61.63 -19.49
N ILE A 117 -17.51 60.78 -20.06
CA ILE A 117 -18.30 61.11 -21.26
C ILE A 117 -19.25 62.28 -20.97
N ALA A 118 -20.00 62.21 -19.86
CA ALA A 118 -20.97 63.26 -19.50
C ALA A 118 -20.31 64.62 -19.25
N SER A 119 -19.08 64.63 -18.73
CA SER A 119 -18.32 65.85 -18.42
C SER A 119 -17.41 66.33 -19.56
N GLY A 120 -17.29 65.58 -20.66
CA GLY A 120 -16.37 65.88 -21.75
C GLY A 120 -14.88 65.74 -21.37
N ASN A 121 -14.58 65.01 -20.29
CA ASN A 121 -13.22 64.83 -19.79
C ASN A 121 -12.50 63.70 -20.55
N ASN A 122 -11.97 64.04 -21.73
CA ASN A 122 -11.29 63.08 -22.60
C ASN A 122 -10.03 62.47 -21.98
N GLU A 123 -9.34 63.17 -21.08
CA GLU A 123 -8.16 62.65 -20.39
C GLU A 123 -8.54 61.54 -19.42
N GLN A 124 -9.57 61.77 -18.60
CA GLN A 124 -10.10 60.75 -17.68
C GLN A 124 -10.67 59.55 -18.44
N LEU A 125 -11.33 59.79 -19.57
CA LEU A 125 -11.85 58.73 -20.43
C LEU A 125 -10.71 57.83 -20.94
N ALA A 126 -9.65 58.43 -21.51
CA ALA A 126 -8.50 57.69 -22.03
C ALA A 126 -7.77 56.90 -20.94
N LEU A 127 -7.57 57.51 -19.77
CA LEU A 127 -6.93 56.84 -18.62
C LEU A 127 -7.76 55.62 -18.18
N THR A 128 -9.07 55.81 -18.00
CA THR A 128 -9.96 54.76 -17.50
C THR A 128 -10.06 53.59 -18.48
N LEU A 129 -10.15 53.86 -19.79
CA LEU A 129 -10.17 52.82 -20.82
C LEU A 129 -8.84 52.02 -20.86
N ASN A 130 -7.70 52.68 -20.64
CA ASN A 130 -6.42 51.99 -20.49
C ASN A 130 -6.43 51.08 -19.27
N THR A 131 -6.90 51.55 -18.12
CA THR A 131 -7.01 50.72 -16.89
C THR A 131 -7.91 49.50 -17.11
N ILE A 132 -9.08 49.66 -17.74
CA ILE A 132 -9.97 48.54 -18.10
C ILE A 132 -9.22 47.52 -18.97
N THR A 133 -8.46 48.00 -19.95
CA THR A 133 -7.69 47.14 -20.86
C THR A 133 -6.59 46.37 -20.13
N GLU A 134 -5.88 47.01 -19.20
CA GLU A 134 -4.81 46.36 -18.42
C GLU A 134 -5.37 45.29 -17.47
N ILE A 135 -6.47 45.57 -16.77
CA ILE A 135 -7.14 44.57 -15.91
C ILE A 135 -7.70 43.42 -16.78
N ALA A 136 -8.24 43.71 -17.96
CA ALA A 136 -8.72 42.67 -18.88
C ALA A 136 -7.60 41.78 -19.44
N LYS A 137 -6.37 42.28 -19.52
CA LYS A 137 -5.18 41.50 -19.90
C LYS A 137 -4.63 40.67 -18.75
N SER A 138 -4.90 41.03 -17.49
CA SER A 138 -4.35 40.31 -16.34
C SER A 138 -5.09 39.00 -16.09
N SER A 139 -4.33 37.95 -15.77
CA SER A 139 -4.88 36.63 -15.48
C SER A 139 -5.24 36.53 -14.00
N PRO A 140 -6.46 36.08 -13.65
CA PRO A 140 -6.82 35.86 -12.26
C PRO A 140 -6.11 34.67 -11.63
N PHE A 141 -5.38 33.90 -12.42
CA PHE A 141 -4.60 32.77 -11.95
C PHE A 141 -3.16 33.16 -11.59
N LYS A 142 -2.78 34.44 -11.75
CA LYS A 142 -1.42 34.90 -11.47
C LYS A 142 -0.99 34.64 -10.02
N ASP A 143 -1.90 34.81 -9.07
CA ASP A 143 -1.59 34.68 -7.63
C ASP A 143 -1.74 33.23 -7.12
N LEU A 144 -2.32 32.33 -7.91
CA LEU A 144 -2.41 30.90 -7.58
C LEU A 144 -1.06 30.18 -7.61
N ALA A 145 0.00 30.82 -8.12
CA ALA A 145 1.34 30.26 -8.11
C ALA A 145 1.83 29.94 -6.68
N ASN A 146 1.25 30.57 -5.66
CA ASN A 146 1.57 30.31 -4.26
C ASN A 146 0.31 30.15 -3.38
N LEU A 147 -0.10 28.91 -3.15
CA LEU A 147 -1.27 28.60 -2.32
C LEU A 147 -1.13 29.03 -0.85
N ALA A 148 0.09 29.21 -0.34
CA ALA A 148 0.29 29.68 1.03
C ALA A 148 -0.05 31.18 1.17
N SER A 149 0.31 32.00 0.18
CA SER A 149 -0.09 33.41 0.17
C SER A 149 -1.59 33.57 -0.07
N VAL A 150 -2.19 32.73 -0.93
CA VAL A 150 -3.65 32.72 -1.16
C VAL A 150 -4.40 32.43 0.15
N ARG A 151 -3.91 31.48 0.96
CA ARG A 151 -4.49 31.20 2.27
C ARG A 151 -4.39 32.38 3.23
N ALA A 152 -3.20 33.00 3.33
CA ALA A 152 -3.03 34.16 4.19
C ALA A 152 -3.93 35.33 3.79
N ALA A 153 -4.13 35.54 2.49
CA ALA A 153 -5.02 36.56 1.95
C ALA A 153 -6.51 36.26 2.23
N LEU A 154 -6.94 35.00 2.17
CA LEU A 154 -8.30 34.60 2.52
C LEU A 154 -8.58 34.68 4.03
N ASP A 155 -7.56 34.47 4.85
CA ASP A 155 -7.66 34.57 6.31
C ASP A 155 -7.69 36.05 6.79
N ASP A 156 -7.38 37.02 5.92
CA ASP A 156 -7.43 38.46 6.20
C ASP A 156 -8.72 39.12 5.68
N PRO A 157 -9.64 39.55 6.56
CA PRO A 157 -10.91 40.18 6.17
C PRO A 157 -10.76 41.50 5.41
N ASN A 158 -9.61 42.17 5.54
CA ASN A 158 -9.34 43.46 4.90
C ASN A 158 -8.47 43.33 3.65
N HIS A 159 -8.23 42.09 3.19
CA HIS A 159 -7.41 41.86 2.01
C HIS A 159 -8.11 42.40 0.75
N GLU A 160 -7.45 43.33 0.07
CA GLU A 160 -7.86 43.81 -1.26
C GLU A 160 -7.10 43.04 -2.33
N TRP A 161 -7.81 42.42 -3.26
CA TRP A 161 -7.16 41.70 -4.35
C TRP A 161 -6.77 42.70 -5.44
N THR A 162 -5.47 42.75 -5.75
CA THR A 162 -4.91 43.64 -6.77
C THR A 162 -4.76 42.89 -8.09
N PHE A 163 -5.25 43.47 -9.19
CA PHE A 163 -5.32 42.82 -10.51
C PHE A 163 -4.65 43.62 -11.61
#